data_AF-A0A2W5Z1V5-F1
#
_entry.id   AF-A0A2W5Z1V5-F1
#
_cell.length_a   1.000
_cell.length_b   1.000
_cell.length_c   1.000
_cell.angle_alpha   90.00
_cell.angle_beta   90.00
_cell.angle_gamma   90.00
#
_symmetry.space_group_name_H-M   'P 1'
#
loop_
_entity.id
_entity.type
_entity.pdbx_description
1 polymer ?
#
loop_
_entity_poly.entity_id
_entity_poly.type
_entity_poly.pdbx_seq_one_letter_code
_entity_poly.pdbx_strand_id
1 'polypeptide(L)'
;MNSASRLSVFGSTASGLTRSGLTRSGLTLTRWRTVVTLAASLVLVAASTSSAVGGSLGATQATGAGASRGAVANDGARGRLDHVFVIMLENHSRSSVIGDRNAPFITSLARTYGMAANYYGVTHPSLPNYVGAISGSNWFVNDDNPANRFDHRNLIDQLEERGKSWAAYMETMPSASFLGDQYPANAALYVSKHNPFVLFEDIRSNPARLAKIKPYTSLAGDLARGKVADFVWISPNQCHDMHGGVYTTVAGEGVDGAPCPYGSAKDDPNDAALKAKADAFVRTAVNAIMRSRAWTGNSAIFLLTDENDYTGDPTTDGWESAAGCCDSPLLPDGYAFRTSHGTLDGNVWHCAAGPAASCTYGGGLVPAIVIARNGVRHYTSSQPYNHYSLLRTLEAAWGLGYLENASDSRQVKPMTEFLQPGTDRDH
;
A
#
# COMPACT_ATOMS: atom_id res chain seq x y z
N MET A 1 -7.89 12.67 69.64
CA MET A 1 -7.23 11.55 70.34
C MET A 1 -5.99 11.16 69.55
N ASN A 2 -4.87 11.10 70.25
CA ASN A 2 -3.50 10.74 69.83
C ASN A 2 -3.42 9.71 68.70
N SER A 3 -2.65 9.97 67.63
CA SER A 3 -1.18 9.90 67.52
C SER A 3 -0.61 8.49 67.53
N ALA A 4 0.26 8.27 66.52
CA ALA A 4 1.53 7.54 66.55
C ALA A 4 1.66 6.33 65.61
N SER A 5 2.22 6.66 64.45
CA SER A 5 3.05 5.84 63.57
C SER A 5 4.27 5.24 64.27
N ARG A 6 4.77 4.08 63.78
CA ARG A 6 6.17 3.76 63.38
C ARG A 6 6.36 2.22 63.43
N LEU A 7 6.67 1.56 62.31
CA LEU A 7 7.98 1.40 61.65
C LEU A 7 8.93 0.44 62.43
N SER A 8 9.25 -0.73 61.87
CA SER A 8 10.62 -1.30 61.86
C SER A 8 10.74 -2.62 61.07
N VAL A 9 11.96 -2.77 60.56
CA VAL A 9 12.56 -3.79 59.66
C VAL A 9 13.27 -4.88 60.49
N PHE A 10 13.81 -5.91 59.80
CA PHE A 10 14.70 -7.03 60.20
C PHE A 10 13.96 -8.35 60.48
N GLY A 11 14.43 -9.56 60.10
CA GLY A 11 15.67 -10.03 59.51
C GLY A 11 15.72 -11.58 59.59
N SER A 12 16.46 -12.19 58.66
CA SER A 12 17.01 -13.57 58.56
C SER A 12 16.92 -14.54 59.75
N THR A 13 16.61 -15.84 59.50
CA THR A 13 17.57 -16.98 59.53
C THR A 13 16.88 -18.36 59.51
N ALA A 14 17.61 -19.35 58.98
CA ALA A 14 17.26 -20.74 58.71
C ALA A 14 17.33 -21.68 59.94
N SER A 15 16.78 -22.90 59.82
CA SER A 15 17.41 -24.17 60.27
C SER A 15 16.51 -25.40 60.00
N GLY A 16 17.11 -26.51 59.56
CA GLY A 16 16.45 -27.82 59.54
C GLY A 16 17.01 -28.86 58.54
N LEU A 17 18.29 -29.24 58.68
CA LEU A 17 18.88 -30.43 58.04
C LEU A 17 18.56 -31.70 58.84
N THR A 18 18.30 -32.83 58.17
CA THR A 18 18.93 -34.14 58.48
C THR A 18 19.00 -35.06 57.25
N ARG A 19 20.22 -35.57 57.05
CA ARG A 19 20.72 -36.67 56.18
C ARG A 19 20.08 -38.02 56.61
N SER A 20 20.04 -39.13 55.88
CA SER A 20 20.98 -39.76 54.93
C SER A 20 20.41 -41.11 54.45
N GLY A 21 20.82 -41.61 53.27
CA GLY A 21 20.72 -43.03 52.93
C GLY A 21 20.77 -43.35 51.43
N LEU A 22 21.95 -43.72 50.92
CA LEU A 22 22.14 -44.27 49.57
C LEU A 22 21.52 -45.66 49.43
N THR A 23 20.98 -45.98 48.24
CA THR A 23 21.28 -47.21 47.48
C THR A 23 20.94 -47.02 46.00
N ARG A 24 21.72 -47.69 45.16
CA ARG A 24 21.90 -47.50 43.71
C ARG A 24 21.17 -48.62 42.97
N SER A 25 20.41 -48.35 41.89
CA SER A 25 20.11 -49.32 40.81
C SER A 25 19.37 -48.70 39.60
N GLY A 26 19.98 -48.80 38.40
CA GLY A 26 19.38 -48.88 37.04
C GLY A 26 18.63 -47.64 36.49
N LEU A 27 18.62 -47.28 35.20
CA LEU A 27 19.01 -47.91 33.93
C LEU A 27 19.32 -46.82 32.88
N THR A 28 20.38 -47.05 32.09
CA THR A 28 20.64 -46.68 30.67
C THR A 28 20.18 -45.34 30.08
N LEU A 29 21.17 -44.47 29.74
CA LEU A 29 21.08 -43.40 28.74
C LEU A 29 21.67 -43.89 27.41
N THR A 30 20.90 -43.83 26.32
CA THR A 30 21.38 -44.13 24.97
C THR A 30 21.56 -42.83 24.17
N ARG A 31 22.82 -42.51 23.85
CA ARG A 31 23.25 -41.48 22.89
C ARG A 31 23.21 -42.05 21.49
N TRP A 32 22.63 -41.33 20.51
CA TRP A 32 22.95 -41.55 19.09
C TRP A 32 23.35 -40.21 18.45
N ARG A 33 24.61 -40.16 18.01
CA ARG A 33 25.20 -39.15 17.13
C ARG A 33 25.02 -39.66 15.70
N THR A 34 24.52 -38.84 14.79
CA THR A 34 24.54 -39.18 13.36
C THR A 34 25.69 -38.44 12.68
N VAL A 35 26.61 -39.23 12.14
CA VAL A 35 27.70 -38.84 11.23
C VAL A 35 27.15 -38.95 9.82
N VAL A 36 27.33 -37.92 8.99
CA VAL A 36 27.07 -37.99 7.54
C VAL A 36 28.39 -38.26 6.83
N THR A 37 28.48 -39.41 6.17
CA THR A 37 29.60 -39.87 5.36
C THR A 37 29.48 -39.35 3.93
N LEU A 38 30.55 -38.76 3.40
CA LEU A 38 30.79 -38.50 1.98
C LEU A 38 31.06 -39.82 1.24
N ALA A 39 30.40 -40.03 0.10
CA ALA A 39 30.78 -41.04 -0.88
C ALA A 39 30.88 -40.40 -2.28
N ALA A 40 32.10 -40.41 -2.82
CA ALA A 40 32.41 -40.06 -4.20
C ALA A 40 32.20 -41.29 -5.09
N SER A 41 31.81 -41.09 -6.35
CA SER A 41 31.90 -42.10 -7.40
C SER A 41 32.18 -41.44 -8.74
N LEU A 42 33.27 -41.89 -9.38
CA LEU A 42 33.81 -41.45 -10.66
C LEU A 42 34.34 -42.68 -11.40
N VAL A 43 33.79 -43.03 -12.57
CA VAL A 43 34.39 -43.91 -13.63
C VAL A 43 33.68 -43.54 -14.95
N LEU A 44 34.29 -42.83 -15.91
CA LEU A 44 35.23 -43.19 -16.99
C LEU A 44 34.61 -43.76 -18.29
N VAL A 45 34.54 -42.88 -19.30
CA VAL A 45 34.84 -42.96 -20.75
C VAL A 45 34.62 -44.27 -21.53
N ALA A 46 33.87 -44.16 -22.64
CA ALA A 46 34.16 -44.87 -23.89
C ALA A 46 34.15 -43.86 -25.06
N ALA A 47 35.25 -43.86 -25.83
CA ALA A 47 35.48 -43.03 -27.00
C ALA A 47 35.06 -43.75 -28.29
N SER A 48 34.60 -42.98 -29.29
CA SER A 48 34.79 -43.34 -30.70
C SER A 48 34.96 -42.05 -31.54
N THR A 49 36.10 -41.98 -32.24
CA THR A 49 36.48 -41.03 -33.30
C THR A 49 35.93 -41.58 -34.64
N SER A 50 35.73 -40.90 -35.78
CA SER A 50 36.26 -39.71 -36.47
C SER A 50 35.17 -39.28 -37.51
N SER A 51 35.06 -38.07 -38.07
CA SER A 51 36.01 -37.33 -38.91
C SER A 51 35.48 -35.93 -39.22
N ALA A 52 36.39 -34.98 -39.45
CA ALA A 52 36.17 -33.55 -39.66
C ALA A 52 35.87 -33.14 -41.11
N VAL A 53 35.09 -32.07 -41.30
CA VAL A 53 35.26 -30.97 -42.29
C VAL A 53 34.60 -29.75 -41.62
N GLY A 54 35.26 -28.67 -41.22
CA GLY A 54 36.02 -27.73 -42.06
C GLY A 54 35.12 -26.53 -42.39
N GLY A 55 35.15 -25.48 -41.56
CA GLY A 55 34.33 -24.27 -41.77
C GLY A 55 34.55 -23.20 -40.70
N SER A 56 35.62 -22.44 -40.84
CA SER A 56 35.88 -21.17 -40.13
C SER A 56 34.79 -20.14 -40.38
N LEU A 57 34.42 -19.34 -39.37
CA LEU A 57 34.29 -17.87 -39.44
C LEU A 57 33.71 -17.27 -38.15
N GLY A 58 34.41 -16.27 -37.61
CA GLY A 58 33.82 -15.11 -36.95
C GLY A 58 33.65 -15.14 -35.42
N ALA A 59 34.73 -14.84 -34.68
CA ALA A 59 34.58 -14.18 -33.39
C ALA A 59 34.23 -12.69 -33.65
N THR A 60 33.03 -12.26 -33.26
CA THR A 60 32.68 -10.84 -33.17
C THR A 60 32.40 -10.48 -31.72
N GLN A 61 33.19 -9.51 -31.25
CA GLN A 61 33.15 -8.90 -29.94
C GLN A 61 31.78 -8.34 -29.60
N ALA A 62 31.35 -8.54 -28.36
CA ALA A 62 30.25 -7.80 -27.76
C ALA A 62 30.71 -6.36 -27.50
N THR A 63 30.22 -5.43 -28.33
CA THR A 63 30.34 -3.99 -28.09
C THR A 63 28.94 -3.38 -27.98
N GLY A 64 28.71 -2.66 -26.88
CA GLY A 64 27.69 -1.61 -26.81
C GLY A 64 26.41 -2.01 -26.09
N ALA A 65 26.38 -1.74 -24.78
CA ALA A 65 25.16 -1.42 -24.06
C ALA A 65 24.56 -0.14 -24.66
N GLY A 66 23.73 -0.30 -25.68
CA GLY A 66 22.88 0.75 -26.20
C GLY A 66 21.57 0.75 -25.43
N ALA A 67 21.44 1.67 -24.47
CA ALA A 67 20.15 1.98 -23.86
C ALA A 67 19.17 2.36 -24.97
N SER A 68 18.23 1.48 -25.29
CA SER A 68 17.09 1.81 -26.13
C SER A 68 16.23 2.80 -25.34
N ARG A 69 16.42 4.10 -25.64
CA ARG A 69 15.41 5.13 -25.34
C ARG A 69 14.15 4.74 -26.09
N GLY A 70 13.25 4.02 -25.41
CA GLY A 70 11.90 3.77 -25.88
C GLY A 70 11.27 5.13 -26.20
N ALA A 71 10.83 5.29 -27.45
CA ALA A 71 10.06 6.44 -27.85
C ALA A 71 8.82 6.51 -26.94
N VAL A 72 8.67 7.63 -26.24
CA VAL A 72 7.48 7.93 -25.44
C VAL A 72 6.30 7.92 -26.39
N ALA A 73 5.45 6.89 -26.31
CA ALA A 73 4.14 6.94 -26.92
C ALA A 73 3.43 8.14 -26.29
N ASN A 74 3.15 9.14 -27.13
CA ASN A 74 2.59 10.41 -26.72
C ASN A 74 1.08 10.18 -26.48
N ASP A 75 0.75 9.51 -25.38
CA ASP A 75 -0.61 9.12 -24.96
C ASP A 75 -1.42 10.34 -24.47
N GLY A 76 -1.36 11.42 -25.25
CA GLY A 76 -2.01 12.69 -24.96
C GLY A 76 -1.23 13.50 -23.93
N ALA A 77 -0.23 14.26 -24.41
CA ALA A 77 0.24 15.47 -23.72
C ALA A 77 -0.87 16.55 -23.68
N ARG A 78 -2.03 16.22 -23.10
CA ARG A 78 -3.20 17.08 -22.94
C ARG A 78 -3.66 16.97 -21.50
N GLY A 79 -3.19 17.92 -20.69
CA GLY A 79 -3.59 18.07 -19.28
C GLY A 79 -2.43 18.13 -18.29
N ARG A 80 -1.36 18.90 -18.59
CA ARG A 80 -0.26 19.13 -17.64
C ARG A 80 -0.83 19.58 -16.29
N LEU A 81 -0.59 18.81 -15.24
CA LEU A 81 -1.01 19.13 -13.87
C LEU A 81 0.02 20.04 -13.21
N ASP A 82 -0.48 21.03 -12.49
CA ASP A 82 0.37 21.96 -11.73
C ASP A 82 0.60 21.44 -10.30
N HIS A 83 -0.47 21.01 -9.63
CA HIS A 83 -0.39 20.31 -8.35
C HIS A 83 -1.29 19.07 -8.34
N VAL A 84 -0.75 17.97 -7.82
CA VAL A 84 -1.49 16.71 -7.63
C VAL A 84 -1.47 16.33 -6.16
N PHE A 85 -2.65 16.09 -5.61
CA PHE A 85 -2.84 15.56 -4.28
C PHE A 85 -3.39 14.14 -4.40
N VAL A 86 -2.72 13.16 -3.81
CA VAL A 86 -3.25 11.81 -3.63
C VAL A 86 -3.62 11.67 -2.17
N ILE A 87 -4.89 11.39 -1.89
CA ILE A 87 -5.37 10.99 -0.57
C ILE A 87 -5.67 9.50 -0.67
N MET A 88 -4.85 8.68 -0.03
CA MET A 88 -5.01 7.23 0.01
C MET A 88 -5.57 6.83 1.37
N LEU A 89 -6.83 6.41 1.36
CA LEU A 89 -7.51 5.78 2.49
C LEU A 89 -7.21 4.26 2.50
N GLU A 90 -7.59 3.55 3.55
CA GLU A 90 -7.47 2.09 3.64
C GLU A 90 -8.82 1.43 3.47
N ASN A 91 -8.80 0.25 2.85
CA ASN A 91 -9.90 -0.67 2.66
C ASN A 91 -11.21 -0.03 2.17
N HIS A 92 -12.24 -0.86 2.18
CA HIS A 92 -13.61 -0.63 1.75
C HIS A 92 -13.84 -0.71 0.26
N SER A 93 -14.80 -1.57 -0.07
CA SER A 93 -15.32 -1.66 -1.41
C SER A 93 -16.05 -0.37 -1.81
N ARG A 94 -16.09 -0.11 -3.12
CA ARG A 94 -16.87 0.99 -3.68
C ARG A 94 -18.34 0.92 -3.23
N SER A 95 -18.91 -0.28 -3.18
CA SER A 95 -20.27 -0.57 -2.74
C SER A 95 -20.52 -0.29 -1.26
N SER A 96 -19.48 -0.31 -0.43
CA SER A 96 -19.56 -0.07 1.00
C SER A 96 -19.48 1.43 1.34
N VAL A 97 -18.85 2.26 0.51
CA VAL A 97 -18.66 3.70 0.77
C VAL A 97 -19.57 4.58 -0.07
N ILE A 98 -19.65 4.36 -1.38
CA ILE A 98 -20.33 5.30 -2.28
C ILE A 98 -21.85 5.12 -2.17
N GLY A 99 -22.52 6.16 -1.67
CA GLY A 99 -23.94 6.15 -1.37
C GLY A 99 -24.26 5.82 0.09
N ASP A 100 -23.26 5.47 0.90
CA ASP A 100 -23.46 5.16 2.30
C ASP A 100 -23.76 6.41 3.14
N ARG A 101 -24.62 6.25 4.15
CA ARG A 101 -25.07 7.36 5.01
C ARG A 101 -23.97 7.86 5.96
N ASN A 102 -22.98 7.03 6.26
CA ASN A 102 -21.86 7.36 7.14
C ASN A 102 -20.71 8.02 6.36
N ALA A 103 -20.72 7.96 5.02
CA ALA A 103 -19.77 8.65 4.14
C ALA A 103 -20.43 9.72 3.22
N PRO A 104 -21.20 10.68 3.76
CA PRO A 104 -22.00 11.60 2.96
C PRO A 104 -21.16 12.61 2.15
N PHE A 105 -20.01 13.08 2.66
CA PHE A 105 -19.11 13.97 1.92
C PHE A 105 -18.43 13.25 0.77
N ILE A 106 -17.84 12.08 1.03
CA ILE A 106 -17.20 11.26 -0.01
C ILE A 106 -18.23 10.94 -1.12
N THR A 107 -19.44 10.54 -0.73
CA THR A 107 -20.55 10.34 -1.68
C THR A 107 -20.89 11.63 -2.46
N SER A 108 -20.90 12.79 -1.81
CA SER A 108 -21.15 14.06 -2.50
C SER A 108 -20.06 14.41 -3.52
N LEU A 109 -18.80 14.08 -3.23
CA LEU A 109 -17.67 14.27 -4.15
C LEU A 109 -17.83 13.36 -5.37
N ALA A 110 -18.13 12.08 -5.19
CA ALA A 110 -18.38 11.13 -6.26
C ALA A 110 -19.54 11.57 -7.19
N ARG A 111 -20.59 12.17 -6.63
CA ARG A 111 -21.72 12.70 -7.42
C ARG A 111 -21.40 14.00 -8.15
N THR A 112 -20.43 14.78 -7.65
CA THR A 112 -20.12 16.13 -8.16
C THR A 112 -18.98 16.13 -9.17
N TYR A 113 -17.97 15.28 -8.98
CA TYR A 113 -16.73 15.25 -9.76
C TYR A 113 -16.65 14.00 -10.64
N GLY A 114 -15.43 13.59 -11.01
CA GLY A 114 -15.19 12.34 -11.72
C GLY A 114 -15.20 11.15 -10.78
N MET A 115 -15.94 10.10 -11.13
CA MET A 115 -15.94 8.81 -10.44
C MET A 115 -15.44 7.72 -11.40
N ALA A 116 -14.42 6.97 -11.00
CA ALA A 116 -14.04 5.74 -11.69
C ALA A 116 -14.83 4.58 -11.10
N ALA A 117 -15.88 4.14 -11.78
CA ALA A 117 -16.78 3.09 -11.27
C ALA A 117 -16.11 1.71 -11.22
N ASN A 118 -15.12 1.50 -12.09
CA ASN A 118 -14.36 0.26 -12.24
C ASN A 118 -12.87 0.48 -11.87
N TYR A 119 -12.62 1.03 -10.69
CA TYR A 119 -11.27 1.16 -10.14
C TYR A 119 -11.00 0.03 -9.15
N TYR A 120 -9.84 -0.62 -9.28
CA TYR A 120 -9.46 -1.79 -8.50
C TYR A 120 -8.19 -1.56 -7.69
N GLY A 121 -8.12 -2.16 -6.50
CA GLY A 121 -6.82 -2.41 -5.86
C GLY A 121 -5.99 -3.38 -6.72
N VAL A 122 -4.67 -3.39 -6.57
CA VAL A 122 -3.78 -4.26 -7.36
C VAL A 122 -3.58 -5.63 -6.74
N THR A 123 -3.79 -5.79 -5.43
CA THR A 123 -3.68 -7.05 -4.67
C THR A 123 -4.31 -6.91 -3.28
N HIS A 124 -4.22 -7.97 -2.47
CA HIS A 124 -4.17 -7.88 -1.00
C HIS A 124 -2.80 -8.34 -0.45
N PRO A 125 -2.38 -7.92 0.76
CA PRO A 125 -2.97 -6.88 1.61
C PRO A 125 -2.50 -5.45 1.23
N SER A 126 -2.81 -4.47 2.07
CA SER A 126 -2.62 -3.04 1.86
C SER A 126 -1.25 -2.57 1.39
N LEU A 127 -0.16 -2.90 2.08
CA LEU A 127 1.20 -2.37 1.83
C LEU A 127 1.61 -2.48 0.35
N PRO A 128 1.48 -3.66 -0.29
CA PRO A 128 1.67 -3.83 -1.73
C PRO A 128 0.94 -2.82 -2.63
N ASN A 129 -0.28 -2.39 -2.28
CA ASN A 129 -1.05 -1.41 -3.05
C ASN A 129 -0.38 -0.02 -3.00
N TYR A 130 0.07 0.42 -1.82
CA TYR A 130 0.82 1.66 -1.64
C TYR A 130 2.13 1.65 -2.44
N VAL A 131 2.87 0.54 -2.43
CA VAL A 131 4.11 0.35 -3.20
C VAL A 131 3.84 0.35 -4.71
N GLY A 132 2.80 -0.38 -5.14
CA GLY A 132 2.36 -0.45 -6.52
C GLY A 132 1.93 0.91 -7.08
N ALA A 133 1.29 1.74 -6.27
CA ALA A 133 0.84 3.08 -6.65
C ALA A 133 1.98 4.05 -6.98
N ILE A 134 3.20 3.83 -6.46
CA ILE A 134 4.36 4.71 -6.73
C ILE A 134 5.48 4.06 -7.53
N SER A 135 5.44 2.75 -7.78
CA SER A 135 6.51 2.05 -8.51
C SER A 135 6.02 1.18 -9.67
N GLY A 136 4.70 1.02 -9.84
CA GLY A 136 4.13 0.24 -10.94
C GLY A 136 4.24 -1.27 -10.75
N SER A 137 4.69 -1.73 -9.58
CA SER A 137 4.84 -3.14 -9.21
C SER A 137 4.73 -3.28 -7.69
N ASN A 138 4.23 -4.41 -7.20
CA ASN A 138 4.35 -4.78 -5.78
C ASN A 138 5.65 -5.53 -5.48
N TRP A 139 6.50 -5.73 -6.49
CA TRP A 139 7.78 -6.45 -6.40
C TRP A 139 7.65 -7.86 -5.80
N PHE A 140 6.54 -8.52 -6.12
CA PHE A 140 6.18 -9.85 -5.63
C PHE A 140 5.98 -9.94 -4.10
N VAL A 141 5.87 -8.80 -3.42
CA VAL A 141 5.50 -8.73 -2.01
C VAL A 141 3.98 -8.74 -1.90
N ASN A 142 3.46 -9.60 -1.03
CA ASN A 142 2.03 -9.79 -0.76
C ASN A 142 1.81 -9.91 0.75
N ASP A 143 2.38 -8.97 1.51
CA ASP A 143 2.24 -8.92 2.96
C ASP A 143 2.36 -7.48 3.49
N ASP A 144 1.88 -7.27 4.72
CA ASP A 144 1.92 -5.98 5.41
C ASP A 144 3.13 -5.81 6.34
N ASN A 145 4.25 -6.49 6.08
CA ASN A 145 5.42 -6.38 6.94
C ASN A 145 6.04 -4.96 6.84
N PRO A 146 6.01 -4.14 7.92
CA PRO A 146 6.56 -2.80 7.88
C PRO A 146 8.09 -2.78 7.72
N ALA A 147 8.76 -3.92 7.89
CA ALA A 147 10.18 -4.09 7.66
C ALA A 147 10.57 -4.36 6.19
N ASN A 148 9.59 -4.46 5.28
CA ASN A 148 9.88 -4.60 3.84
C ASN A 148 10.73 -3.43 3.33
N ARG A 149 11.67 -3.74 2.44
CA ARG A 149 12.60 -2.79 1.82
C ARG A 149 12.70 -3.02 0.32
N PHE A 150 12.58 -1.95 -0.44
CA PHE A 150 12.60 -1.98 -1.89
C PHE A 150 13.78 -1.15 -2.40
N ASP A 151 14.62 -1.75 -3.25
CA ASP A 151 15.70 -1.07 -3.96
C ASP A 151 15.37 -1.01 -5.45
N HIS A 152 14.34 -0.22 -5.76
CA HIS A 152 13.80 -0.07 -7.09
C HIS A 152 13.47 1.38 -7.39
N ARG A 153 13.56 1.73 -8.68
CA ARG A 153 13.15 3.04 -9.16
C ARG A 153 11.67 3.28 -8.85
N ASN A 154 11.35 4.47 -8.38
CA ASN A 154 9.99 4.86 -8.04
C ASN A 154 9.65 6.25 -8.59
N LEU A 155 8.40 6.68 -8.40
CA LEU A 155 7.88 7.97 -8.85
C LEU A 155 8.73 9.14 -8.35
N ILE A 156 9.29 9.07 -7.14
CA ILE A 156 10.08 10.16 -6.57
C ILE A 156 11.36 10.41 -7.38
N ASP A 157 12.01 9.36 -7.88
CA ASP A 157 13.16 9.51 -8.77
C ASP A 157 12.78 10.26 -10.04
N GLN A 158 11.67 9.86 -10.67
CA GLN A 158 11.21 10.49 -11.90
C GLN A 158 10.81 11.96 -11.70
N LEU A 159 10.16 12.27 -10.57
CA LEU A 159 9.78 13.64 -10.22
C LEU A 159 11.02 14.51 -10.07
N GLU A 160 12.00 14.07 -9.29
CA GLU A 160 13.22 14.83 -9.05
C GLU A 160 14.07 15.00 -10.31
N GLU A 161 14.16 13.98 -11.18
CA GLU A 161 14.80 14.07 -12.50
C GLU A 161 14.15 15.13 -13.42
N ARG A 162 12.86 15.43 -13.23
CA ARG A 162 12.13 16.47 -13.97
C ARG A 162 11.98 17.77 -13.19
N GLY A 163 12.69 17.93 -12.08
CA GLY A 163 12.64 19.12 -11.24
C GLY A 163 11.27 19.35 -10.59
N LYS A 164 10.47 18.28 -10.42
CA LYS A 164 9.20 18.31 -9.72
C LYS A 164 9.40 18.09 -8.24
N SER A 165 8.80 18.98 -7.46
CA SER A 165 8.82 18.92 -6.01
C SER A 165 7.78 17.92 -5.50
N TRP A 166 8.08 17.29 -4.37
CA TRP A 166 7.16 16.34 -3.74
C TRP A 166 7.14 16.51 -2.22
N ALA A 167 6.04 16.12 -1.60
CA ALA A 167 5.89 16.01 -0.15
C ALA A 167 4.89 14.90 0.21
N ALA A 168 5.06 14.31 1.38
CA ALA A 168 4.17 13.30 1.91
C ALA A 168 3.74 13.69 3.33
N TYR A 169 2.44 13.61 3.60
CA TYR A 169 1.84 14.00 4.88
C TYR A 169 1.12 12.80 5.48
N MET A 170 1.65 12.33 6.60
CA MET A 170 1.19 11.12 7.27
C MET A 170 0.52 11.54 8.58
N GLU A 171 -0.75 11.21 8.76
CA GLU A 171 -1.46 11.59 9.98
C GLU A 171 -0.91 10.85 11.19
N THR A 172 -0.76 11.57 12.31
CA THR A 172 -0.14 11.09 13.56
C THR A 172 1.28 10.52 13.43
N MET A 173 1.98 10.74 12.32
CA MET A 173 3.40 10.43 12.21
C MET A 173 4.17 11.19 13.31
N PRO A 174 5.00 10.52 14.14
CA PRO A 174 5.58 11.13 15.34
C PRO A 174 6.44 12.36 15.09
N SER A 175 7.19 12.35 14.00
CA SER A 175 8.05 13.46 13.57
C SER A 175 8.31 13.38 12.07
N ALA A 176 8.78 14.48 11.48
CA ALA A 176 9.36 14.39 10.13
C ALA A 176 10.52 13.39 10.12
N SER A 177 10.74 12.72 8.99
CA SER A 177 11.78 11.70 8.82
C SER A 177 11.70 10.50 9.77
N PHE A 178 10.55 10.25 10.42
CA PHE A 178 10.36 9.08 11.29
C PHE A 178 10.47 7.77 10.49
N LEU A 179 11.32 6.86 10.96
CA LEU A 179 11.68 5.59 10.31
C LEU A 179 11.26 4.34 11.08
N GLY A 180 10.49 4.51 12.16
CA GLY A 180 10.04 3.38 12.96
C GLY A 180 9.10 2.50 12.16
N ASP A 181 9.43 1.22 12.08
CA ASP A 181 8.54 0.19 11.52
C ASP A 181 7.39 0.01 12.51
N GLN A 182 6.21 0.47 12.14
CA GLN A 182 5.01 0.49 12.99
C GLN A 182 3.90 -0.29 12.30
N TYR A 183 3.26 -1.17 13.07
CA TYR A 183 2.10 -1.97 12.69
C TYR A 183 0.95 -1.60 13.63
N PRO A 184 -0.34 -1.77 13.25
CA PRO A 184 -1.43 -1.53 14.18
C PRO A 184 -1.26 -2.42 15.43
N ALA A 185 -0.89 -1.78 16.54
CA ALA A 185 -0.70 -2.43 17.83
C ALA A 185 -1.26 -1.53 18.92
N ASN A 186 -2.44 -1.92 19.44
CA ASN A 186 -3.25 -1.35 20.54
C ASN A 186 -3.52 0.18 20.53
N ALA A 187 -2.49 1.03 20.37
CA ALA A 187 -2.52 2.48 20.40
C ALA A 187 -1.77 3.15 19.22
N ALA A 188 -1.12 2.39 18.34
CA ALA A 188 -0.38 2.95 17.20
C ALA A 188 -1.37 3.41 16.10
N LEU A 189 -1.51 4.75 15.95
CA LEU A 189 -2.35 5.38 14.93
C LEU A 189 -1.63 5.51 13.59
N TYR A 190 -0.35 5.90 13.61
CA TYR A 190 0.52 5.88 12.44
C TYR A 190 1.12 4.48 12.26
N VAL A 191 1.02 3.95 11.05
CA VAL A 191 1.64 2.68 10.67
C VAL A 191 2.45 2.86 9.40
N SER A 192 3.66 2.28 9.35
CA SER A 192 4.57 2.50 8.23
C SER A 192 4.14 1.76 6.97
N LYS A 193 3.22 0.78 7.07
CA LYS A 193 2.64 0.10 5.91
C LYS A 193 1.86 1.06 4.96
N HIS A 194 1.28 2.15 5.47
CA HIS A 194 0.56 3.16 4.66
C HIS A 194 1.49 4.27 4.12
N ASN A 195 2.81 4.13 4.32
CA ASN A 195 3.82 5.11 3.92
C ASN A 195 4.84 4.45 2.98
N PRO A 196 4.55 4.40 1.66
CA PRO A 196 5.41 3.68 0.73
C PRO A 196 6.80 4.28 0.67
N PHE A 197 6.95 5.58 0.90
CA PHE A 197 8.23 6.30 0.78
C PHE A 197 9.31 5.79 1.75
N VAL A 198 8.95 5.39 2.98
CA VAL A 198 9.95 4.89 3.95
C VAL A 198 10.33 3.43 3.73
N LEU A 199 9.65 2.74 2.81
CA LEU A 199 9.92 1.36 2.41
C LEU A 199 10.94 1.29 1.26
N PHE A 200 11.15 2.38 0.52
CA PHE A 200 12.16 2.45 -0.54
C PHE A 200 13.51 2.93 0.01
N GLU A 201 14.58 2.17 -0.25
CA GLU A 201 15.90 2.39 0.36
C GLU A 201 16.54 3.71 -0.08
N ASP A 202 16.41 4.09 -1.34
CA ASP A 202 16.90 5.36 -1.91
C ASP A 202 16.27 6.60 -1.25
N ILE A 203 15.03 6.49 -0.79
CA ILE A 203 14.35 7.53 -0.01
C ILE A 203 14.78 7.43 1.45
N ARG A 204 14.74 6.22 2.03
CA ARG A 204 15.04 5.94 3.44
C ARG A 204 16.47 6.32 3.83
N SER A 205 17.44 6.13 2.94
CA SER A 205 18.85 6.45 3.19
C SER A 205 19.22 7.90 2.85
N ASN A 206 18.27 8.71 2.37
CA ASN A 206 18.50 10.08 1.94
C ASN A 206 17.80 11.09 2.87
N PRO A 207 18.56 11.79 3.75
CA PRO A 207 17.98 12.74 4.71
C PRO A 207 17.17 13.88 4.06
N ALA A 208 17.55 14.31 2.85
CA ALA A 208 16.84 15.39 2.14
C ALA A 208 15.49 14.92 1.60
N ARG A 209 15.38 13.66 1.17
CA ARG A 209 14.12 13.02 0.77
C ARG A 209 13.25 12.74 2.00
N LEU A 210 13.81 12.18 3.06
CA LEU A 210 13.09 11.93 4.32
C LEU A 210 12.46 13.18 4.93
N ALA A 211 13.14 14.33 4.87
CA ALA A 211 12.62 15.59 5.39
C ALA A 211 11.32 16.07 4.67
N LYS A 212 11.00 15.50 3.50
CA LYS A 212 9.77 15.76 2.75
C LYS A 212 8.58 14.91 3.23
N ILE A 213 8.83 13.90 4.07
CA ILE A 213 7.83 13.04 4.71
C ILE A 213 7.58 13.59 6.12
N LYS A 214 6.36 14.08 6.36
CA LYS A 214 6.04 14.93 7.52
C LYS A 214 4.75 14.50 8.20
N PRO A 215 4.55 14.88 9.49
CA PRO A 215 3.25 14.80 10.13
C PRO A 215 2.20 15.64 9.38
N TYR A 216 0.98 15.12 9.25
CA TYR A 216 -0.13 15.79 8.56
C TYR A 216 -0.45 17.19 9.08
N THR A 217 -0.20 17.45 10.37
CA THR A 217 -0.32 18.79 10.99
C THR A 217 0.51 19.87 10.31
N SER A 218 1.53 19.51 9.53
CA SER A 218 2.34 20.43 8.74
C SER A 218 1.62 20.97 7.49
N LEU A 219 0.62 20.25 6.96
CA LEU A 219 -0.03 20.55 5.69
C LEU A 219 -0.67 21.94 5.68
N ALA A 220 -1.41 22.30 6.74
CA ALA A 220 -2.10 23.59 6.82
C ALA A 220 -1.12 24.77 6.74
N GLY A 221 0.05 24.66 7.39
CA GLY A 221 1.10 25.68 7.34
C GLY A 221 1.75 25.79 5.95
N ASP A 222 1.95 24.67 5.27
CA ASP A 222 2.53 24.64 3.91
C ASP A 222 1.54 25.20 2.87
N LEU A 223 0.24 24.87 2.99
CA LEU A 223 -0.85 25.45 2.20
C LEU A 223 -0.96 26.98 2.40
N ALA A 224 -0.90 27.45 3.66
CA ALA A 224 -1.02 28.88 3.97
C ALA A 224 0.17 29.70 3.43
N ARG A 225 1.38 29.12 3.43
CA ARG A 225 2.60 29.77 2.93
C ARG A 225 2.75 29.69 1.41
N GLY A 226 1.88 28.95 0.72
CA GLY A 226 2.01 28.71 -0.73
C GLY A 226 3.26 27.90 -1.10
N LYS A 227 3.85 27.16 -0.16
CA LYS A 227 5.00 26.28 -0.37
C LYS A 227 4.55 24.84 -0.59
N VAL A 228 3.66 24.64 -1.55
CA VAL A 228 3.06 23.34 -1.82
C VAL A 228 3.81 22.67 -2.96
N ALA A 229 4.14 21.40 -2.77
CA ALA A 229 4.85 20.61 -3.77
C ALA A 229 3.99 20.35 -5.02
N ASP A 230 4.62 20.03 -6.16
CA ASP A 230 3.92 19.59 -7.37
C ASP A 230 3.15 18.28 -7.10
N PHE A 231 3.78 17.33 -6.39
CA PHE A 231 3.16 16.09 -5.93
C PHE A 231 3.01 16.06 -4.41
N VAL A 232 1.80 15.77 -3.94
CA VAL A 232 1.48 15.64 -2.51
C VAL A 232 0.79 14.32 -2.26
N TRP A 233 1.34 13.50 -1.37
CA TRP A 233 0.69 12.30 -0.85
C TRP A 233 0.15 12.55 0.55
N ILE A 234 -1.03 12.04 0.86
CA ILE A 234 -1.68 12.12 2.17
C ILE A 234 -2.18 10.74 2.55
N SER A 235 -1.72 10.21 3.67
CA SER A 235 -2.31 9.02 4.33
C SER A 235 -2.91 9.44 5.68
N PRO A 236 -4.21 9.24 5.91
CA PRO A 236 -4.79 9.33 7.24
C PRO A 236 -4.25 8.23 8.16
N ASN A 237 -4.58 8.33 9.45
CA ASN A 237 -4.21 7.33 10.45
C ASN A 237 -5.25 6.22 10.52
N GLN A 238 -4.96 5.16 11.28
CA GLN A 238 -5.83 3.98 11.43
C GLN A 238 -7.28 4.29 11.86
N CYS A 239 -7.55 5.44 12.48
CA CYS A 239 -8.93 5.82 12.86
C CYS A 239 -9.65 6.64 11.80
N HIS A 240 -8.92 7.24 10.85
CA HIS A 240 -9.42 8.19 9.86
C HIS A 240 -9.26 7.69 8.42
N ASP A 241 -8.71 6.49 8.21
CA ASP A 241 -8.51 5.88 6.90
C ASP A 241 -9.61 4.88 6.50
N MET A 242 -10.57 4.59 7.40
CA MET A 242 -11.68 3.62 7.31
C MET A 242 -11.36 2.20 7.78
N HIS A 243 -10.11 1.84 8.04
CA HIS A 243 -9.74 0.46 8.34
C HIS A 243 -9.82 0.13 9.84
N GLY A 244 -9.21 0.92 10.71
CA GLY A 244 -9.26 0.70 12.16
C GLY A 244 -8.11 -0.14 12.72
N GLY A 245 -8.39 -0.91 13.77
CA GLY A 245 -7.41 -1.79 14.43
C GLY A 245 -6.81 -1.22 15.72
N VAL A 246 -7.36 -0.12 16.23
CA VAL A 246 -6.94 0.49 17.51
C VAL A 246 -8.00 0.22 18.57
N TYR A 247 -7.65 -0.59 19.56
CA TYR A 247 -8.57 -1.08 20.59
C TYR A 247 -8.47 -0.34 21.93
N THR A 248 -7.50 0.57 22.06
CA THR A 248 -7.31 1.37 23.27
C THR A 248 -7.49 2.84 23.00
N THR A 249 -7.91 3.59 24.03
CA THR A 249 -8.06 5.05 23.94
C THR A 249 -6.70 5.69 23.67
N VAL A 250 -6.63 6.54 22.64
CA VAL A 250 -5.41 7.30 22.31
C VAL A 250 -5.63 8.78 22.60
N ALA A 251 -4.85 9.35 23.51
CA ALA A 251 -4.99 10.75 23.88
C ALA A 251 -4.71 11.67 22.68
N GLY A 252 -5.64 12.59 22.40
CA GLY A 252 -5.53 13.52 21.27
C GLY A 252 -6.11 13.01 19.95
N GLU A 253 -6.63 11.78 19.92
CA GLU A 253 -7.36 11.23 18.77
C GLU A 253 -8.85 11.60 18.85
N GLY A 254 -9.33 12.45 17.94
CA GLY A 254 -10.69 12.98 18.01
C GLY A 254 -10.97 13.80 19.29
N VAL A 255 -12.26 13.96 19.62
CA VAL A 255 -12.70 14.80 20.76
C VAL A 255 -12.59 14.06 22.10
N ASP A 256 -12.59 12.73 22.08
CA ASP A 256 -12.68 11.86 23.26
C ASP A 256 -11.58 10.78 23.35
N GLY A 257 -10.68 10.70 22.36
CA GLY A 257 -9.67 9.63 22.30
C GLY A 257 -10.26 8.27 21.92
N ALA A 258 -11.51 8.23 21.40
CA ALA A 258 -12.24 6.98 21.23
C ALA A 258 -11.48 5.97 20.36
N PRO A 259 -11.41 4.68 20.79
CA PRO A 259 -10.86 3.61 19.99
C PRO A 259 -11.53 3.52 18.61
N CYS A 260 -10.83 2.90 17.66
CA CYS A 260 -11.33 2.61 16.33
C CYS A 260 -11.01 1.13 16.00
N PRO A 261 -11.69 0.18 16.64
CA PRO A 261 -11.53 -1.24 16.35
C PRO A 261 -11.98 -1.54 14.92
N TYR A 262 -11.49 -2.65 14.36
CA TYR A 262 -11.96 -3.13 13.04
C TYR A 262 -13.48 -3.28 12.98
N GLY A 263 -14.04 -2.97 11.81
CA GLY A 263 -15.31 -3.52 11.38
C GLY A 263 -15.21 -5.04 11.17
N SER A 264 -16.33 -5.71 11.29
CA SER A 264 -16.48 -7.16 11.05
C SER A 264 -17.54 -7.49 10.01
N ALA A 265 -18.44 -6.54 9.75
CA ALA A 265 -19.44 -6.60 8.71
C ALA A 265 -19.76 -5.19 8.22
N LYS A 266 -20.29 -5.12 7.00
CA LYS A 266 -20.75 -3.87 6.40
C LYS A 266 -21.80 -3.19 7.30
N ASP A 267 -21.51 -1.94 7.63
CA ASP A 267 -22.29 -1.00 8.42
C ASP A 267 -22.57 -1.47 9.86
N ASP A 268 -21.74 -2.36 10.39
CA ASP A 268 -21.70 -2.59 11.83
C ASP A 268 -21.27 -1.30 12.57
N PRO A 269 -21.45 -1.21 13.91
CA PRO A 269 -21.17 0.02 14.63
C PRO A 269 -19.73 0.53 14.51
N ASN A 270 -18.74 -0.35 14.34
CA ASN A 270 -17.34 0.03 14.20
C ASN A 270 -17.08 0.54 12.78
N ASP A 271 -17.55 -0.20 11.77
CA ASP A 271 -17.47 0.19 10.37
C ASP A 271 -18.15 1.54 10.10
N ALA A 272 -19.37 1.72 10.60
CA ALA A 272 -20.10 2.98 10.49
C ALA A 272 -19.34 4.16 11.15
N ALA A 273 -18.69 3.93 12.29
CA ALA A 273 -17.89 4.95 12.98
C ALA A 273 -16.60 5.29 12.22
N LEU A 274 -15.91 4.28 11.69
CA LEU A 274 -14.70 4.42 10.86
C LEU A 274 -14.99 5.22 9.58
N LYS A 275 -16.08 4.88 8.86
CA LYS A 275 -16.55 5.62 7.69
C LYS A 275 -16.87 7.08 8.02
N ALA A 276 -17.56 7.34 9.13
CA ALA A 276 -17.90 8.71 9.55
C ALA A 276 -16.65 9.54 9.88
N LYS A 277 -15.67 8.92 10.54
CA LYS A 277 -14.37 9.53 10.85
C LYS A 277 -13.59 9.88 9.58
N ALA A 278 -13.48 8.94 8.64
CA ALA A 278 -12.82 9.18 7.36
C ALA A 278 -13.53 10.24 6.50
N ASP A 279 -14.87 10.24 6.46
CA ASP A 279 -15.66 11.27 5.78
C ASP A 279 -15.32 12.68 6.31
N ALA A 280 -15.19 12.81 7.63
CA ALA A 280 -14.81 14.06 8.29
C ALA A 280 -13.35 14.46 8.00
N PHE A 281 -12.42 13.51 7.99
CA PHE A 281 -11.02 13.74 7.59
C PHE A 281 -10.96 14.24 6.14
N VAL A 282 -11.56 13.51 5.20
CA VAL A 282 -11.60 13.85 3.78
C VAL A 282 -12.24 15.22 3.57
N ARG A 283 -13.35 15.51 4.27
CA ARG A 283 -13.98 16.83 4.26
C ARG A 283 -13.00 17.93 4.65
N THR A 284 -12.22 17.72 5.70
CA THR A 284 -11.25 18.70 6.17
C THR A 284 -10.11 18.86 5.17
N ALA A 285 -9.51 17.76 4.73
CA ALA A 285 -8.37 17.74 3.81
C ALA A 285 -8.73 18.38 2.44
N VAL A 286 -9.80 17.90 1.81
CA VAL A 286 -10.26 18.40 0.50
C VAL A 286 -10.61 19.88 0.57
N ASN A 287 -11.35 20.31 1.60
CA ASN A 287 -11.69 21.74 1.73
C ASN A 287 -10.45 22.61 1.99
N ALA A 288 -9.50 22.15 2.80
CA ALA A 288 -8.26 22.88 3.05
C ALA A 288 -7.44 23.05 1.76
N ILE A 289 -7.29 21.97 0.98
CA ILE A 289 -6.60 21.99 -0.32
C ILE A 289 -7.32 22.96 -1.26
N MET A 290 -8.63 22.77 -1.49
CA MET A 290 -9.41 23.52 -2.46
C MET A 290 -9.54 25.03 -2.14
N ARG A 291 -9.40 25.42 -0.88
CA ARG A 291 -9.40 26.83 -0.44
C ARG A 291 -8.01 27.45 -0.42
N SER A 292 -6.95 26.66 -0.57
CA SER A 292 -5.57 27.14 -0.53
C SER A 292 -5.18 27.83 -1.84
N ARG A 293 -4.05 28.54 -1.81
CA ARG A 293 -3.44 29.13 -3.01
C ARG A 293 -2.89 28.09 -4.00
N ALA A 294 -2.69 26.84 -3.56
CA ALA A 294 -2.26 25.74 -4.42
C ALA A 294 -3.40 25.16 -5.26
N TRP A 295 -4.66 25.49 -4.96
CA TRP A 295 -5.81 25.13 -5.80
C TRP A 295 -6.00 26.12 -6.97
N THR A 296 -4.95 26.23 -7.78
CA THR A 296 -4.88 27.10 -8.95
C THR A 296 -4.58 26.26 -10.20
N GLY A 297 -4.57 26.89 -11.38
CA GLY A 297 -4.16 26.22 -12.61
C GLY A 297 -4.87 24.89 -12.84
N ASN A 298 -4.10 23.86 -13.20
CA ASN A 298 -4.55 22.47 -13.37
C ASN A 298 -4.21 21.63 -12.13
N SER A 299 -4.83 21.93 -11.00
CA SER A 299 -4.73 21.10 -9.79
C SER A 299 -5.77 19.97 -9.76
N ALA A 300 -5.38 18.81 -9.23
CA ALA A 300 -6.25 17.66 -9.06
C ALA A 300 -6.04 16.96 -7.70
N ILE A 301 -7.12 16.40 -7.16
CA ILE A 301 -7.10 15.49 -6.01
C ILE A 301 -7.59 14.12 -6.51
N PHE A 302 -6.79 13.09 -6.28
CA PHE A 302 -7.18 11.69 -6.40
C PHE A 302 -7.50 11.18 -5.00
N LEU A 303 -8.77 10.88 -4.75
CA LEU A 303 -9.24 10.28 -3.50
C LEU A 303 -9.53 8.81 -3.77
N LEU A 304 -8.74 7.93 -3.18
CA LEU A 304 -8.72 6.50 -3.45
C LEU A 304 -8.73 5.72 -2.13
N THR A 305 -9.18 4.48 -2.15
CA THR A 305 -8.75 3.46 -1.16
C THR A 305 -7.82 2.47 -1.86
N ASP A 306 -7.06 1.71 -1.09
CA ASP A 306 -6.02 0.80 -1.56
C ASP A 306 -6.57 -0.57 -1.99
N GLU A 307 -7.51 -1.14 -1.25
CA GLU A 307 -8.17 -2.40 -1.56
C GLU A 307 -9.60 -2.45 -0.99
N ASN A 308 -10.36 -3.49 -1.32
CA ASN A 308 -11.68 -3.74 -0.77
C ASN A 308 -11.59 -4.45 0.59
N ASP A 309 -12.72 -4.78 1.20
CA ASP A 309 -12.74 -5.21 2.60
C ASP A 309 -13.27 -6.62 2.83
N TYR A 310 -12.98 -7.13 4.02
CA TYR A 310 -13.58 -8.33 4.58
C TYR A 310 -14.97 -7.99 5.14
N THR A 311 -16.01 -8.59 4.59
CA THR A 311 -17.42 -8.36 4.98
C THR A 311 -18.04 -9.53 5.74
N GLY A 312 -17.30 -10.62 5.96
CA GLY A 312 -17.80 -11.83 6.60
C GLY A 312 -18.73 -12.66 5.72
N ASP A 313 -18.74 -12.44 4.40
CA ASP A 313 -19.48 -13.28 3.43
C ASP A 313 -18.85 -14.68 3.30
N PRO A 314 -19.47 -15.74 3.84
CA PRO A 314 -18.87 -17.08 3.82
C PRO A 314 -18.76 -17.70 2.42
N THR A 315 -19.35 -17.10 1.39
CA THR A 315 -19.26 -17.58 0.00
C THR A 315 -17.96 -17.18 -0.70
N THR A 316 -17.23 -16.23 -0.11
CA THR A 316 -16.01 -15.62 -0.64
C THR A 316 -14.91 -15.60 0.44
N ASP A 317 -14.91 -16.59 1.34
CA ASP A 317 -14.04 -16.67 2.51
C ASP A 317 -14.05 -15.39 3.36
N GLY A 318 -15.18 -14.69 3.36
CA GLY A 318 -15.44 -13.47 4.09
C GLY A 318 -15.12 -12.19 3.36
N TRP A 319 -14.46 -12.21 2.20
CA TRP A 319 -14.09 -11.01 1.43
C TRP A 319 -15.20 -10.51 0.52
N GLU A 320 -15.30 -9.21 0.26
CA GLU A 320 -15.89 -8.81 -1.02
C GLU A 320 -15.00 -9.27 -2.18
N SER A 321 -15.56 -9.47 -3.38
CA SER A 321 -14.80 -9.98 -4.53
C SER A 321 -13.47 -9.27 -4.75
N ALA A 322 -12.36 -9.99 -4.56
CA ALA A 322 -10.99 -9.52 -4.79
C ALA A 322 -10.59 -9.57 -6.29
N ALA A 323 -11.55 -9.64 -7.20
CA ALA A 323 -11.27 -9.60 -8.63
C ALA A 323 -10.53 -8.30 -9.00
N GLY A 324 -9.48 -8.41 -9.82
CA GLY A 324 -8.68 -7.29 -10.28
C GLY A 324 -8.91 -6.95 -11.76
N CYS A 325 -8.10 -6.01 -12.25
CA CYS A 325 -7.99 -5.69 -13.68
C CYS A 325 -6.56 -5.25 -14.00
N CYS A 326 -6.28 -5.02 -15.28
CA CYS A 326 -5.24 -4.08 -15.68
C CYS A 326 -3.83 -4.45 -15.17
N ASP A 327 -3.25 -5.55 -15.65
CA ASP A 327 -1.99 -6.13 -15.12
C ASP A 327 -1.99 -6.59 -13.65
N SER A 328 -3.15 -6.62 -13.01
CA SER A 328 -3.34 -7.47 -11.84
C SER A 328 -3.01 -8.95 -12.17
N PRO A 329 -2.37 -9.68 -11.25
CA PRO A 329 -1.90 -11.04 -11.50
C PRO A 329 -3.04 -12.02 -11.81
N LEU A 330 -2.72 -13.05 -12.60
CA LEU A 330 -3.59 -14.21 -12.79
C LEU A 330 -3.21 -15.28 -11.76
N LEU A 331 -4.11 -15.55 -10.81
CA LEU A 331 -3.93 -16.61 -9.81
C LEU A 331 -4.89 -17.76 -10.09
N PRO A 332 -4.46 -19.03 -9.94
CA PRO A 332 -5.36 -20.16 -10.14
C PRO A 332 -6.49 -20.15 -9.09
N ASP A 333 -7.65 -20.70 -9.47
CA ASP A 333 -8.72 -20.98 -8.52
C ASP A 333 -8.21 -21.87 -7.38
N GLY A 334 -8.58 -21.56 -6.14
CA GLY A 334 -8.09 -22.26 -4.97
C GLY A 334 -6.72 -21.79 -4.47
N TYR A 335 -6.19 -20.67 -4.97
CA TYR A 335 -4.91 -20.13 -4.48
C TYR A 335 -5.04 -19.69 -3.02
N ALA A 336 -4.27 -20.33 -2.13
CA ALA A 336 -4.28 -20.03 -0.70
C ALA A 336 -3.24 -18.97 -0.33
N PHE A 337 -3.68 -17.93 0.37
CA PHE A 337 -2.82 -16.82 0.77
C PHE A 337 -1.98 -17.15 2.00
N ARG A 338 -0.93 -16.35 2.21
CA ARG A 338 0.00 -16.48 3.31
C ARG A 338 0.09 -15.18 4.08
N THR A 339 0.24 -15.28 5.40
CA THR A 339 0.55 -14.17 6.28
C THR A 339 1.94 -13.61 5.97
N SER A 340 2.24 -12.43 6.53
CA SER A 340 3.58 -11.83 6.56
C SER A 340 4.66 -12.71 7.19
N HIS A 341 4.29 -13.79 7.88
CA HIS A 341 5.19 -14.76 8.49
C HIS A 341 5.28 -16.08 7.70
N GLY A 342 4.71 -16.13 6.50
CA GLY A 342 4.77 -17.27 5.58
C GLY A 342 3.84 -18.44 5.91
N THR A 343 3.01 -18.34 6.96
CA THR A 343 1.96 -19.33 7.27
C THR A 343 0.73 -19.08 6.40
N LEU A 344 -0.08 -20.11 6.11
CA LEU A 344 -1.38 -19.85 5.47
C LEU A 344 -2.22 -18.93 6.37
N ASP A 345 -2.85 -17.92 5.77
CA ASP A 345 -3.72 -16.98 6.49
C ASP A 345 -5.16 -17.50 6.64
N GLY A 346 -5.51 -18.54 5.86
CA GLY A 346 -6.83 -19.17 5.85
C GLY A 346 -7.75 -18.69 4.73
N ASN A 347 -7.34 -17.69 3.95
CA ASN A 347 -8.12 -17.16 2.83
C ASN A 347 -7.74 -17.88 1.53
N VAL A 348 -8.74 -18.13 0.69
CA VAL A 348 -8.54 -18.75 -0.63
C VAL A 348 -9.14 -17.86 -1.72
N TRP A 349 -8.37 -17.65 -2.79
CA TRP A 349 -8.87 -16.99 -3.98
C TRP A 349 -9.77 -17.94 -4.77
N HIS A 350 -10.99 -17.49 -5.01
CA HIS A 350 -11.94 -18.17 -5.88
C HIS A 350 -12.19 -17.33 -7.14
N CYS A 351 -11.95 -17.93 -8.30
CA CYS A 351 -12.25 -17.27 -9.56
C CYS A 351 -13.77 -17.05 -9.68
N ALA A 352 -14.15 -15.94 -10.31
CA ALA A 352 -15.56 -15.70 -10.61
C ALA A 352 -16.16 -16.90 -11.39
N ALA A 353 -17.40 -17.29 -11.11
CA ALA A 353 -18.06 -18.35 -11.86
C ALA A 353 -18.70 -17.80 -13.16
N GLY A 354 -18.58 -18.54 -14.27
CA GLY A 354 -19.32 -18.28 -15.52
C GLY A 354 -18.45 -18.02 -16.76
N PRO A 355 -19.09 -17.84 -17.93
CA PRO A 355 -18.39 -17.79 -19.23
C PRO A 355 -17.54 -16.53 -19.47
N ALA A 356 -17.62 -15.53 -18.60
CA ALA A 356 -16.78 -14.32 -18.59
C ALA A 356 -15.83 -14.27 -17.39
N ALA A 357 -15.64 -15.39 -16.69
CA ALA A 357 -14.78 -15.52 -15.53
C ALA A 357 -13.31 -15.21 -15.88
N SER A 358 -12.76 -14.15 -15.32
CA SER A 358 -11.31 -13.97 -15.23
C SER A 358 -10.84 -14.47 -13.86
N CYS A 359 -9.72 -15.18 -13.86
CA CYS A 359 -8.96 -15.50 -12.66
C CYS A 359 -7.98 -14.36 -12.31
N THR A 360 -8.33 -13.12 -12.66
CA THR A 360 -7.54 -11.94 -12.38
C THR A 360 -7.74 -11.56 -10.93
N TYR A 361 -6.71 -11.77 -10.13
CA TYR A 361 -6.68 -11.43 -8.72
C TYR A 361 -6.14 -10.02 -8.54
N GLY A 362 -6.82 -9.20 -7.75
CA GLY A 362 -6.37 -7.87 -7.36
C GLY A 362 -6.86 -7.52 -5.96
N GLY A 363 -7.14 -6.25 -5.76
CA GLY A 363 -7.68 -5.72 -4.50
C GLY A 363 -9.18 -5.47 -4.52
N GLY A 364 -9.91 -5.99 -5.52
CA GLY A 364 -11.35 -5.74 -5.65
C GLY A 364 -11.72 -4.30 -6.03
N LEU A 365 -13.02 -4.03 -6.18
CA LEU A 365 -13.52 -2.71 -6.58
C LEU A 365 -13.54 -1.72 -5.41
N VAL A 366 -12.86 -0.59 -5.57
CA VAL A 366 -12.66 0.42 -4.53
C VAL A 366 -13.19 1.81 -4.92
N PRO A 367 -13.51 2.69 -3.95
CA PRO A 367 -13.79 4.09 -4.21
C PRO A 367 -12.62 4.78 -4.93
N ALA A 368 -12.91 5.44 -6.05
CA ALA A 368 -11.94 6.26 -6.76
C ALA A 368 -12.60 7.50 -7.34
N ILE A 369 -12.31 8.65 -6.74
CA ILE A 369 -12.88 9.95 -7.09
C ILE A 369 -11.75 10.88 -7.54
N VAL A 370 -11.93 11.51 -8.70
CA VAL A 370 -11.00 12.49 -9.25
C VAL A 370 -11.66 13.87 -9.20
N ILE A 371 -11.16 14.72 -8.30
CA ILE A 371 -11.55 16.12 -8.16
C ILE A 371 -10.53 16.94 -8.94
N ALA A 372 -10.85 17.36 -10.14
CA ALA A 372 -9.97 18.24 -10.93
C ALA A 372 -10.57 19.65 -11.01
N ARG A 373 -9.76 20.68 -10.75
CA ARG A 373 -10.21 22.08 -10.73
C ARG A 373 -10.88 22.48 -12.05
N ASN A 374 -10.28 22.05 -13.17
CA ASN A 374 -10.76 22.30 -14.53
C ASN A 374 -11.20 21.00 -15.23
N GLY A 375 -11.45 19.92 -14.48
CA GLY A 375 -11.84 18.64 -15.07
C GLY A 375 -13.34 18.48 -15.23
N VAL A 376 -13.75 17.25 -15.55
CA VAL A 376 -15.16 16.86 -15.65
C VAL A 376 -15.89 16.98 -14.32
N ARG A 377 -17.20 17.16 -14.40
CA ARG A 377 -18.14 17.13 -13.28
C ARG A 377 -19.30 16.20 -13.62
N HIS A 378 -19.90 15.60 -12.59
CA HIS A 378 -21.01 14.67 -12.75
C HIS A 378 -20.72 13.55 -13.76
N TYR A 379 -19.47 13.08 -13.78
CA TYR A 379 -18.99 12.12 -14.77
C TYR A 379 -18.61 10.82 -14.08
N THR A 380 -19.05 9.70 -14.64
CA THR A 380 -18.69 8.37 -14.17
C THR A 380 -18.14 7.59 -15.34
N SER A 381 -16.92 7.07 -15.19
CA SER A 381 -16.32 6.18 -16.17
C SER A 381 -16.46 4.73 -15.76
N SER A 382 -16.77 3.87 -16.73
CA SER A 382 -16.71 2.42 -16.61
C SER A 382 -15.39 1.84 -17.15
N GLN A 383 -14.43 2.68 -17.55
CA GLN A 383 -13.11 2.19 -17.93
C GLN A 383 -12.45 1.49 -16.72
N PRO A 384 -11.90 0.28 -16.91
CA PRO A 384 -11.14 -0.39 -15.87
C PRO A 384 -9.85 0.37 -15.54
N TYR A 385 -9.62 0.62 -14.26
CA TYR A 385 -8.44 1.28 -13.72
C TYR A 385 -7.94 0.57 -12.45
N ASN A 386 -6.68 0.78 -12.09
CA ASN A 386 -6.12 0.36 -10.80
C ASN A 386 -4.98 1.32 -10.37
N HIS A 387 -4.23 1.00 -9.32
CA HIS A 387 -3.11 1.85 -8.86
C HIS A 387 -2.03 2.09 -9.91
N TYR A 388 -1.83 1.18 -10.86
CA TYR A 388 -0.92 1.43 -11.99
C TYR A 388 -1.49 2.47 -12.95
N SER A 389 -2.82 2.57 -13.05
CA SER A 389 -3.51 3.63 -13.81
C SER A 389 -3.34 5.00 -13.16
N LEU A 390 -3.38 5.09 -11.83
CA LEU A 390 -2.99 6.32 -11.11
C LEU A 390 -1.55 6.71 -11.48
N LEU A 391 -0.59 5.80 -11.33
CA LEU A 391 0.81 6.08 -11.62
C LEU A 391 1.01 6.53 -13.07
N ARG A 392 0.46 5.78 -14.03
CA ARG A 392 0.50 6.14 -15.46
C ARG A 392 -0.05 7.54 -15.72
N THR A 393 -1.09 7.94 -14.99
CA THR A 393 -1.68 9.29 -15.09
C THR A 393 -0.72 10.36 -14.62
N LEU A 394 -0.06 10.16 -13.48
CA LEU A 394 0.93 11.08 -12.94
C LEU A 394 2.15 11.20 -13.87
N GLU A 395 2.62 10.06 -14.37
CA GLU A 395 3.73 9.99 -15.32
C GLU A 395 3.39 10.72 -16.62
N ALA A 396 2.20 10.50 -17.18
CA ALA A 396 1.74 11.21 -18.37
C ALA A 396 1.60 12.72 -18.13
N ALA A 397 1.05 13.15 -16.99
CA ALA A 397 0.81 14.55 -16.66
C ALA A 397 2.09 15.39 -16.59
N TRP A 398 3.22 14.78 -16.20
CA TRP A 398 4.53 15.43 -16.14
C TRP A 398 5.53 14.94 -17.19
N GLY A 399 5.06 14.15 -18.17
CA GLY A 399 5.86 13.62 -19.27
C GLY A 399 7.03 12.76 -18.79
N LEU A 400 6.85 12.02 -17.69
CA LEU A 400 7.81 11.06 -17.15
C LEU A 400 7.89 9.81 -18.04
N GLY A 401 8.85 8.92 -17.78
CA GLY A 401 8.76 7.56 -18.32
C GLY A 401 7.64 6.78 -17.62
N TYR A 402 7.23 5.63 -18.17
CA TYR A 402 6.26 4.75 -17.49
C TYR A 402 6.99 3.60 -16.78
N LEU A 403 6.77 3.43 -15.47
CA LEU A 403 7.38 2.37 -14.66
C LEU A 403 6.59 1.06 -14.74
N GLU A 404 7.29 -0.07 -14.88
CA GLU A 404 6.75 -1.43 -14.69
C GLU A 404 5.36 -1.64 -15.36
N ASN A 405 4.34 -2.10 -14.62
CA ASN A 405 3.01 -2.35 -15.17
C ASN A 405 2.33 -1.05 -15.65
N ALA A 406 2.70 0.12 -15.11
CA ALA A 406 2.20 1.39 -15.63
C ALA A 406 2.64 1.62 -17.09
N SER A 407 3.65 0.89 -17.60
CA SER A 407 4.08 0.94 -19.00
C SER A 407 3.22 0.14 -19.98
N ASP A 408 2.42 -0.84 -19.54
CA ASP A 408 1.54 -1.61 -20.44
C ASP A 408 0.35 -0.77 -20.89
N SER A 409 0.55 -0.05 -21.99
CA SER A 409 -0.49 0.74 -22.65
C SER A 409 -1.70 -0.08 -23.12
N ARG A 410 -1.62 -1.42 -23.20
CA ARG A 410 -2.75 -2.25 -23.63
C ARG A 410 -3.76 -2.39 -22.51
N GLN A 411 -3.29 -2.69 -21.31
CA GLN A 411 -4.13 -2.99 -20.15
C GLN A 411 -4.28 -1.82 -19.18
N VAL A 412 -3.21 -1.05 -18.95
CA VAL A 412 -3.20 0.08 -18.01
C VAL A 412 -3.48 1.38 -18.75
N LYS A 413 -4.58 2.03 -18.41
CA LYS A 413 -5.07 3.24 -19.08
C LYS A 413 -4.90 4.44 -18.15
N PRO A 414 -4.41 5.59 -18.65
CA PRO A 414 -4.35 6.78 -17.81
C PRO A 414 -5.76 7.33 -17.58
N MET A 415 -5.97 7.93 -16.42
CA MET A 415 -7.20 8.56 -15.96
C MET A 415 -7.35 10.00 -16.50
N THR A 416 -6.84 10.26 -17.71
CA THR A 416 -6.81 11.62 -18.29
C THR A 416 -8.19 12.18 -18.62
N GLU A 417 -9.19 11.31 -18.84
CA GLU A 417 -10.56 11.74 -19.12
C GLU A 417 -11.20 12.52 -17.98
N PHE A 418 -10.72 12.36 -16.74
CA PHE A 418 -11.23 13.12 -15.61
C PHE A 418 -10.63 14.52 -15.48
N LEU A 419 -9.46 14.75 -16.09
CA LEU A 419 -8.63 15.93 -15.86
C LEU A 419 -8.95 17.10 -16.80
N GLN A 420 -9.73 16.86 -17.85
CA GLN A 420 -10.14 17.88 -18.81
C GLN A 420 -11.66 17.92 -18.89
N PRO A 421 -12.28 19.08 -19.16
CA PRO A 421 -13.66 19.09 -19.57
C PRO A 421 -13.73 18.32 -20.89
N GLY A 422 -14.65 17.36 -21.01
CA GLY A 422 -14.86 16.69 -22.29
C GLY A 422 -15.05 17.76 -23.36
N THR A 423 -14.21 17.75 -24.41
CA THR A 423 -14.61 18.40 -25.65
C THR A 423 -15.91 17.72 -26.04
N ASP A 424 -17.01 18.46 -26.14
CA ASP A 424 -18.33 17.96 -26.55
C ASP A 424 -18.15 16.82 -27.54
N ARG A 425 -18.37 15.59 -27.08
CA ARG A 425 -18.59 14.49 -27.99
C ARG A 425 -20.05 14.62 -28.33
N ASP A 426 -20.28 15.36 -29.42
CA ASP A 426 -21.57 15.43 -30.09
C ASP A 426 -22.16 14.01 -30.23
N HIS A 427 -23.44 13.91 -29.82
CA HIS A 427 -24.45 12.88 -30.09
C HIS A 427 -24.51 11.64 -29.17
#